data_AF-A0A3D2L8T5-F1
#
_entry.id   AF-A0A3D2L8T5-F1
#
_cell.length_a   1.000
_cell.length_b   1.000
_cell.length_c   1.000
_cell.angle_alpha   90.00
_cell.angle_beta   90.00
_cell.angle_gamma   90.00
#
_symmetry.space_group_name_H-M   'P 1'
#
loop_
_entity.id
_entity.type
_entity.pdbx_description
1 polymer ?
#
loop_
_entity_poly.entity_id
_entity_poly.type
_entity_poly.pdbx_seq_one_letter_code
_entity_poly.pdbx_strand_id
1 'polypeptide(L)'
;KDLHTDFTTHVRHGANSCVTRQLTKGAVLNGGTGVFQGKFFVPRTAGQYTDADMQHKALLLEDGAVVFAKPELEIYADDVECAHGNTSGALDD
;
A
#
# COMPACT_ATOMS: atom_id res chain seq x y z
N LYS A 1 18.08 2.46 17.70
CA LYS A 1 18.57 3.20 16.52
C LYS A 1 18.93 2.17 15.47
N ASP A 2 18.60 2.41 14.20
CA ASP A 2 18.75 1.49 13.06
C ASP A 2 17.67 0.39 12.93
N LEU A 3 16.46 0.66 13.45
CA LEU A 3 15.33 -0.25 13.22
C LEU A 3 14.79 -0.04 11.81
N HIS A 4 14.84 -1.08 10.99
CA HIS A 4 14.32 -1.07 9.63
C HIS A 4 13.26 -2.15 9.45
N THR A 5 12.13 -1.80 8.85
CA THR A 5 11.08 -2.77 8.50
C THR A 5 10.56 -2.47 7.12
N ASP A 6 10.64 -3.47 6.25
CA ASP A 6 10.08 -3.45 4.91
C ASP A 6 8.84 -4.33 4.86
N PHE A 7 7.76 -3.77 4.32
CA PHE A 7 6.55 -4.49 4.00
C PHE A 7 6.25 -4.38 2.51
N THR A 8 6.58 -5.44 1.78
CA THR A 8 6.35 -5.55 0.35
C THR A 8 5.21 -6.52 0.03
N THR A 9 4.28 -6.09 -0.81
CA THR A 9 3.13 -6.91 -1.27
C THR A 9 3.01 -6.88 -2.79
N HIS A 10 2.65 -8.02 -3.37
CA HIS A 10 2.33 -8.14 -4.78
C HIS A 10 1.06 -8.97 -4.93
N VAL A 11 -0.01 -8.36 -5.42
CA VAL A 11 -1.29 -9.02 -5.65
C VAL A 11 -1.58 -9.04 -7.15
N ARG A 12 -1.78 -10.25 -7.69
CA ARG A 12 -2.23 -10.44 -9.07
C ARG A 12 -3.71 -10.82 -9.08
N HIS A 13 -4.54 -10.02 -9.73
CA HIS A 13 -5.95 -10.28 -9.93
C HIS A 13 -6.12 -11.26 -11.11
N GLY A 14 -6.07 -12.56 -10.81
CA GLY A 14 -5.96 -13.63 -11.79
C GLY A 14 -7.28 -14.17 -12.35
N ALA A 15 -8.42 -13.61 -11.95
CA ALA A 15 -9.76 -14.03 -12.37
C ALA A 15 -10.74 -12.83 -12.35
N ASN A 16 -11.84 -12.96 -13.08
CA ASN A 16 -12.85 -11.89 -13.14
C ASN A 16 -13.45 -11.62 -11.76
N SER A 17 -13.87 -10.37 -11.56
CA SER A 17 -14.60 -9.95 -10.36
C SER A 17 -13.84 -10.22 -9.05
N CYS A 18 -12.51 -10.16 -9.07
CA CYS A 18 -11.72 -10.22 -7.84
C CYS A 18 -12.02 -9.01 -6.96
N VAL A 19 -12.16 -9.25 -5.65
CA VAL A 19 -12.30 -8.19 -4.65
C VAL A 19 -11.12 -8.24 -3.68
N THR A 20 -10.39 -7.13 -3.56
CA THR A 20 -9.21 -7.04 -2.68
C THR A 20 -9.27 -5.78 -1.83
N ARG A 21 -9.07 -5.92 -0.52
CA ARG A 21 -8.88 -4.78 0.41
C ARG A 21 -7.58 -4.99 1.17
N GLN A 22 -6.62 -4.09 0.99
CA GLN A 22 -5.35 -4.12 1.70
C GLN A 22 -5.23 -2.89 2.59
N LEU A 23 -5.07 -3.11 3.89
CA LEU A 23 -4.77 -2.06 4.85
C LEU A 23 -3.47 -2.39 5.58
N THR A 24 -2.43 -1.61 5.32
CA THR A 24 -1.15 -1.69 6.03
C THR A 24 -1.02 -0.48 6.94
N LYS A 25 -0.77 -0.72 8.23
CA LYS A 25 -0.53 0.35 9.21
C LYS A 25 0.89 0.24 9.78
N GLY A 26 1.55 1.37 9.91
CA GLY A 26 2.88 1.48 10.51
C GLY A 26 2.91 2.51 11.63
N ALA A 27 3.74 2.27 12.64
CA ALA A 27 4.08 3.24 13.66
C ALA A 27 5.61 3.22 13.84
N VAL A 28 6.25 4.38 13.68
CA VAL A 28 7.71 4.47 13.62
C VAL A 28 8.20 5.45 14.68
N LEU A 29 9.13 4.98 15.51
CA LEU A 29 9.80 5.74 16.58
C LEU A 29 11.08 6.41 16.06
N ASN A 30 11.72 7.25 16.88
CA ASN A 30 12.97 7.94 16.55
C ASN A 30 14.08 6.97 16.10
N GLY A 31 14.69 7.26 14.95
CA GLY A 31 15.77 6.47 14.36
C GLY A 31 15.29 5.14 13.76
N GLY A 32 13.98 4.99 13.56
CA GLY A 32 13.36 3.90 12.82
C GLY A 32 13.03 4.29 11.36
N THR A 33 13.07 3.30 10.46
CA THR A 33 12.69 3.42 9.05
C THR A 33 11.64 2.38 8.70
N GLY A 34 10.44 2.83 8.32
CA GLY A 34 9.41 2.00 7.72
C GLY A 34 9.44 2.11 6.19
N VAL A 35 9.36 0.98 5.50
CA VAL A 35 9.22 0.94 4.04
C VAL A 35 7.95 0.17 3.70
N PHE A 36 7.11 0.77 2.87
CA PHE A 36 5.94 0.11 2.30
C PHE A 36 6.05 0.10 0.78
N GLN A 37 5.99 -1.09 0.18
CA GLN A 37 5.84 -1.23 -1.26
C GLN A 37 4.65 -2.15 -1.56
N GLY A 38 3.62 -1.60 -2.21
CA GLY A 38 2.44 -2.36 -2.58
C GLY A 38 2.26 -2.35 -4.08
N LYS A 39 2.00 -3.50 -4.70
CA LYS A 39 1.67 -3.59 -6.12
C LYS A 39 0.41 -4.40 -6.36
N PHE A 40 -0.59 -3.79 -6.97
CA PHE A 40 -1.71 -4.50 -7.57
C PHE A 40 -1.51 -4.59 -9.08
N PHE A 41 -1.53 -5.81 -9.60
CA PHE A 41 -1.46 -6.10 -11.02
C PHE A 41 -2.82 -6.65 -11.49
N VAL A 42 -3.39 -6.00 -12.50
CA VAL A 42 -4.70 -6.34 -13.08
C VAL A 42 -4.53 -6.61 -14.59
N PRO A 43 -4.43 -7.89 -15.00
CA PRO A 43 -4.25 -8.27 -16.40
C PRO A 43 -5.49 -7.98 -17.25
N ARG A 44 -5.31 -7.61 -18.52
CA ARG A 44 -6.41 -7.24 -19.44
C ARG A 44 -7.52 -8.28 -19.58
N THR A 45 -7.15 -9.57 -19.69
CA THR A 45 -8.12 -10.64 -20.01
C THR A 45 -8.77 -11.24 -18.79
N ALA A 46 -8.03 -11.34 -17.68
CA ALA A 46 -8.48 -12.02 -16.48
C ALA A 46 -8.94 -11.06 -15.38
N GLY A 47 -8.56 -9.79 -15.43
CA GLY A 47 -8.80 -8.83 -14.36
C GLY A 47 -10.07 -8.00 -14.51
N GLN A 48 -10.98 -8.35 -15.42
CA GLN A 48 -12.19 -7.58 -15.66
C GLN A 48 -13.10 -7.61 -14.43
N TYR A 49 -13.78 -6.49 -14.18
CA TYR A 49 -14.65 -6.23 -13.04
C TYR A 49 -13.94 -6.31 -11.67
N THR A 50 -12.61 -6.13 -11.64
CA THR A 50 -11.86 -6.10 -10.38
C THR A 50 -12.24 -4.86 -9.56
N ASP A 51 -12.51 -5.07 -8.27
CA ASP A 51 -12.67 -4.02 -7.26
C ASP A 51 -11.55 -4.16 -6.21
N ALA A 52 -10.58 -3.26 -6.25
CA ALA A 52 -9.38 -3.35 -5.42
C ALA A 52 -9.03 -2.02 -4.75
N ASP A 53 -8.82 -2.04 -3.43
CA ASP A 53 -8.40 -0.87 -2.65
C ASP A 53 -7.15 -1.19 -1.82
N MET A 54 -6.12 -0.35 -1.98
CA MET A 54 -4.85 -0.43 -1.25
C MET A 54 -4.64 0.81 -0.40
N GLN A 55 -4.51 0.63 0.92
CA GLN A 55 -4.33 1.73 1.86
C GLN A 55 -3.11 1.49 2.73
N HIS A 56 -2.20 2.46 2.75
CA HIS A 56 -1.10 2.53 3.70
C HIS A 56 -1.26 3.74 4.62
N LYS A 57 -1.19 3.50 5.93
CA LYS A 57 -1.31 4.55 6.95
C LYS A 57 -0.15 4.44 7.93
N ALA A 58 0.73 5.43 7.95
CA ALA A 58 1.86 5.45 8.87
C ALA A 58 1.79 6.63 9.85
N LEU A 59 2.13 6.35 11.10
CA LEU A 59 2.25 7.34 12.16
C LEU A 59 3.73 7.50 12.54
N LEU A 60 4.22 8.73 12.47
CA LEU A 60 5.54 9.12 12.93
C LEU A 60 5.41 9.56 14.39
N LEU A 61 5.90 8.74 15.30
CA LEU A 61 5.66 8.91 16.74
C LEU A 61 6.59 9.93 17.40
N GLU A 62 7.78 10.14 16.84
CA GLU A 62 8.83 11.00 17.40
C GLU A 62 9.63 11.65 16.28
N ASP A 63 10.27 12.78 16.59
CA ASP A 63 11.21 13.45 15.70
C ASP A 63 12.35 12.50 15.30
N GLY A 64 12.56 12.34 14.00
CA GLY A 64 13.57 11.43 13.43
C GLY A 64 13.04 10.07 12.98
N ALA A 65 11.73 9.81 13.06
CA ALA A 65 11.10 8.69 12.37
C ALA A 65 11.04 8.91 10.84
N VAL A 66 11.23 7.85 10.05
CA VAL A 66 11.20 7.92 8.58
C VAL A 66 10.27 6.86 8.01
N VAL A 67 9.46 7.24 7.01
CA VAL A 67 8.59 6.33 6.26
C VAL A 67 8.75 6.56 4.76
N PHE A 68 9.04 5.49 4.02
CA PHE A 68 8.97 5.46 2.57
C PHE A 68 7.78 4.63 2.13
N ALA A 69 6.99 5.13 1.19
CA ALA A 69 5.81 4.43 0.70
C ALA A 69 5.73 4.50 -0.82
N LYS A 70 5.53 3.36 -1.46
CA LYS A 70 5.37 3.20 -2.91
C LYS A 70 4.19 2.27 -3.20
N PRO A 71 2.94 2.76 -3.15
CA PRO A 71 1.79 2.03 -3.67
C PRO A 71 1.74 2.16 -5.20
N GLU A 72 1.60 1.03 -5.90
CA GLU A 72 1.67 0.92 -7.35
C GLU A 72 0.45 0.17 -7.89
N LEU A 73 -0.13 0.70 -8.98
CA LEU A 73 -1.17 0.04 -9.74
C LEU A 73 -0.66 -0.21 -11.16
N GLU A 74 -0.71 -1.47 -11.61
CA GLU A 74 -0.45 -1.84 -13.00
C GLU A 74 -1.71 -2.49 -13.57
N ILE A 75 -2.51 -1.67 -14.27
CA ILE A 75 -3.87 -2.01 -14.70
C ILE A 75 -3.95 -2.00 -16.22
N TYR A 76 -4.32 -3.14 -16.80
CA TYR A 76 -4.52 -3.30 -18.24
C TYR A 76 -5.97 -3.65 -18.63
N ALA A 77 -6.82 -3.94 -17.66
CA ALA A 77 -8.27 -4.10 -17.82
C ALA A 77 -8.96 -2.74 -17.72
N ASP A 78 -10.07 -2.58 -18.43
CA ASP A 78 -10.83 -1.35 -18.60
C ASP A 78 -12.02 -1.25 -17.64
N ASP A 79 -12.77 -2.33 -17.45
CA ASP A 79 -13.93 -2.34 -16.54
C ASP A 79 -13.48 -2.68 -15.11
N VAL A 80 -12.86 -1.74 -14.39
CA VAL A 80 -12.37 -1.96 -13.03
C VAL A 80 -12.58 -0.76 -12.11
N GLU A 81 -12.66 -1.03 -10.81
CA GLU A 81 -12.60 -0.03 -9.75
C GLU A 81 -11.35 -0.30 -8.90
N CYS A 82 -10.26 0.40 -9.20
CA CYS A 82 -9.02 0.25 -8.44
C CYS A 82 -8.61 1.58 -7.82
N ALA A 83 -8.29 1.55 -6.54
CA ALA A 83 -7.78 2.70 -5.81
C ALA A 83 -6.54 2.34 -4.99
N HIS A 84 -5.69 3.34 -4.79
CA HIS A 84 -4.61 3.26 -3.82
C HIS A 84 -4.47 4.58 -3.07
N GLY A 85 -4.12 4.51 -1.79
CA GLY A 85 -3.97 5.64 -0.90
C GLY A 85 -2.78 5.44 0.05
N ASN A 86 -2.08 6.54 0.31
CA ASN A 86 -1.01 6.59 1.28
C ASN A 86 -1.14 7.85 2.14
N THR A 87 -1.14 7.67 3.45
CA THR A 87 -1.10 8.77 4.42
C THR A 87 0.02 8.55 5.42
N SER A 88 0.80 9.58 5.68
CA SER A 88 1.81 9.60 6.74
C SER A 88 1.71 10.93 7.49
N GLY A 89 1.78 10.89 8.82
CA GLY A 89 1.73 12.09 9.65
C GLY A 89 2.22 11.84 11.07
N ALA A 90 2.42 12.94 11.80
CA ALA A 90 2.70 12.89 13.22
C ALA A 90 1.40 12.68 14.01
N LEU A 91 1.52 12.38 15.32
CA LEU A 91 0.41 12.51 16.25
C LEU A 91 -0.09 13.97 16.26
N ASP A 92 -1.40 14.14 16.38
CA ASP A 92 -2.02 15.43 16.65
C ASP A 92 -1.84 15.80 18.13
N ASP A 93 -1.79 17.10 18.43
CA ASP A 93 -1.60 17.63 19.79
C ASP A 93 -2.88 17.57 20.64
#